data_AF-A0A354F6Y6-F1
#
_entry.id   AF-A0A354F6Y6-F1
#
_cell.length_a   1.000
_cell.length_b   1.000
_cell.length_c   1.000
_cell.angle_alpha   90.00
_cell.angle_beta   90.00
_cell.angle_gamma   90.00
#
_symmetry.space_group_name_H-M   'P 1'
#
loop_
_entity.id
_entity.type
_entity.pdbx_description
1 polymer ?
#
loop_
_entity_poly.entity_id
_entity_poly.type
_entity_poly.pdbx_seq_one_letter_code
_entity_poly.pdbx_strand_id
1 'polypeptide(L)' 'KAFDLKDTALQSIAEIVHDIDLKDNKYGRKEAEGLAQIVTGLSQKLKDDNKLLEKGLEIFDALYQYYS' A
#
# COMPACT_ATOMS: atom_id res chain seq x y z
N LYS A 1 -15.18 -14.39 -7.41
CA LYS A 1 -14.17 -13.32 -7.14
C LYS A 1 -13.10 -13.42 -8.23
N ALA A 2 -12.57 -12.30 -8.74
CA ALA A 2 -11.73 -12.30 -9.95
C ALA A 2 -10.40 -13.06 -9.82
N PHE A 3 -9.85 -13.22 -8.59
CA PHE A 3 -8.51 -13.80 -8.39
C PHE A 3 -8.39 -14.86 -7.27
N ASP A 4 -9.48 -15.17 -6.55
CA ASP A 4 -9.53 -16.13 -5.41
C ASP A 4 -8.31 -16.15 -4.46
N LEU A 5 -7.72 -14.97 -4.19
CA LEU A 5 -6.57 -14.85 -3.30
C LEU A 5 -7.01 -15.14 -1.86
N LYS A 6 -6.42 -16.18 -1.25
CA LYS A 6 -6.70 -16.62 0.13
C LYS A 6 -5.63 -16.21 1.14
N ASP A 7 -4.60 -15.53 0.66
CA ASP A 7 -3.47 -15.10 1.47
C ASP A 7 -3.88 -13.97 2.43
N THR A 8 -3.65 -14.16 3.73
CA THR A 8 -4.03 -13.20 4.77
C THR A 8 -3.16 -11.95 4.77
N ALA A 9 -1.93 -12.05 4.28
CA ALA A 9 -1.06 -10.89 4.08
C ALA A 9 -1.60 -10.01 2.96
N LEU A 10 -2.04 -10.62 1.85
CA LEU A 10 -2.70 -9.87 0.77
C LEU A 10 -4.02 -9.23 1.22
N GLN A 11 -4.77 -9.85 2.14
CA GLN A 11 -5.96 -9.22 2.72
C GLN A 11 -5.60 -7.95 3.50
N SER A 12 -4.59 -8.02 4.38
CA SER A 12 -4.16 -6.87 5.17
C SER A 12 -3.68 -5.72 4.28
N ILE A 13 -2.92 -6.01 3.22
CA ILE A 13 -2.49 -5.01 2.24
C ILE A 13 -3.69 -4.43 1.48
N ALA A 14 -4.66 -5.26 1.07
CA ALA A 14 -5.83 -4.79 0.35
C ALA A 14 -6.68 -3.83 1.19
N GLU A 15 -6.82 -4.06 2.49
CA GLU A 15 -7.51 -3.15 3.41
C GLU A 15 -6.78 -1.82 3.53
N ILE A 16 -5.44 -1.83 3.66
CA ILE A 16 -4.62 -0.62 3.69
C ILE A 16 -4.78 0.17 2.40
N VAL A 17 -4.62 -0.46 1.24
CA VAL A 17 -4.78 0.20 -0.07
C VAL A 17 -6.19 0.77 -0.23
N HIS A 18 -7.21 0.06 0.24
CA HIS A 18 -8.59 0.54 0.22
C HIS A 18 -8.79 1.80 1.05
N ASP A 19 -8.25 1.84 2.28
CA ASP A 19 -8.34 3.02 3.14
C ASP A 19 -7.61 4.23 2.52
N ILE A 20 -6.46 4.00 1.86
CA ILE A 20 -5.72 5.06 1.15
C ILE A 20 -6.50 5.60 -0.06
N ASP A 21 -7.07 4.69 -0.87
CA ASP A 21 -7.73 5.03 -2.13
C ASP A 21 -9.11 5.66 -1.90
N LEU A 22 -9.95 5.03 -1.07
CA LEU A 22 -11.32 5.50 -0.82
C LEU A 22 -11.41 6.57 0.27
N LYS A 23 -10.40 6.70 1.16
CA LYS A 23 -10.35 7.69 2.24
C LYS A 23 -11.58 7.69 3.16
N ASP A 24 -12.31 6.58 3.18
CA ASP A 24 -13.52 6.39 3.99
C ASP A 24 -13.19 5.80 5.38
N ASN A 25 -11.92 5.42 5.59
CA ASN A 25 -11.42 4.81 6.83
C ASN A 25 -12.25 3.58 7.26
N LYS A 26 -12.67 2.79 6.28
CA LYS A 26 -13.54 1.63 6.45
C LYS A 26 -12.92 0.57 7.35
N TYR A 27 -11.62 0.32 7.20
CA TYR A 27 -10.92 -0.70 7.99
C TYR A 27 -10.13 -0.11 9.16
N GLY A 28 -9.89 1.20 9.17
CA GLY A 28 -9.30 1.90 10.31
C GLY A 28 -7.83 1.52 10.54
N ARG A 29 -7.11 1.10 9.49
CA ARG A 29 -5.71 0.68 9.59
C ARG A 29 -4.82 1.90 9.82
N LYS A 30 -4.15 1.99 10.96
CA LYS A 30 -3.24 3.11 11.30
C LYS A 30 -2.09 3.23 10.31
N GLU A 31 -1.66 2.09 9.75
CA GLU A 31 -0.62 1.99 8.75
C GLU A 31 -0.99 2.69 7.43
N ALA A 32 -2.29 2.81 7.12
CA ALA A 32 -2.76 3.43 5.88
C ALA A 32 -2.39 4.91 5.79
N GLU A 33 -2.58 5.68 6.87
CA GLU A 33 -2.26 7.11 6.90
C GLU A 33 -0.74 7.33 6.74
N GLY A 34 0.08 6.57 7.46
CA GLY A 34 1.53 6.66 7.38
C GLY A 34 2.05 6.26 6.00
N LEU A 35 1.53 5.19 5.43
CA LEU A 35 1.90 4.73 4.09
C LEU A 35 1.47 5.76 3.01
N ALA A 36 0.27 6.34 3.13
CA ALA A 36 -0.18 7.39 2.22
C ALA A 36 0.75 8.61 2.22
N GLN A 37 1.21 9.05 3.40
CA GLN A 37 2.15 10.15 3.55
C GLN A 37 3.51 9.84 2.90
N ILE A 38 4.02 8.62 3.09
CA ILE A 38 5.28 8.17 2.48
C ILE A 38 5.17 8.13 0.95
N VAL A 39 4.13 7.50 0.42
CA VAL A 39 3.91 7.40 -1.04
C VAL A 39 3.74 8.78 -1.66
N THR A 40 2.98 9.67 -1.01
CA THR A 40 2.83 11.06 -1.44
C THR A 40 4.17 11.81 -1.44
N GLY A 41 4.97 11.66 -0.38
CA GLY A 41 6.30 12.27 -0.31
C GLY A 41 7.27 11.73 -1.36
N LEU A 42 7.20 10.43 -1.65
CA LEU A 42 7.98 9.81 -2.72
C LEU A 42 7.59 10.36 -4.09
N SER A 43 6.29 10.51 -4.36
CA SER A 43 5.80 11.09 -5.62
C SER A 43 6.24 12.55 -5.80
N GLN A 44 6.32 13.33 -4.71
CA GLN A 44 6.83 14.69 -4.76
C GLN A 44 8.36 14.76 -4.94
N LYS A 45 9.09 13.81 -4.34
CA LYS A 45 10.56 13.76 -4.38
C LYS A 45 11.08 13.21 -5.71
N LEU A 46 10.43 12.17 -6.24
CA LEU A 46 10.82 11.45 -7.45
C LEU A 46 10.02 11.99 -8.63
N LYS A 47 10.68 12.74 -9.51
CA LYS A 47 10.08 13.23 -10.76
C LYS A 47 10.02 12.17 -11.87
N ASP A 48 10.54 10.97 -11.59
CA ASP A 48 10.61 9.86 -12.52
C ASP A 48 9.64 8.78 -12.05
N ASP A 49 8.62 8.51 -12.86
CA ASP A 49 7.55 7.57 -12.53
C ASP A 49 8.07 6.13 -12.39
N ASN A 50 9.09 5.73 -13.14
CA ASN A 50 9.66 4.38 -13.02
C ASN A 50 10.36 4.21 -11.67
N LYS A 51 11.12 5.21 -11.22
CA LYS A 51 11.74 5.20 -9.89
C LYS A 51 10.71 5.23 -8.78
N LEU A 52 9.62 5.99 -8.97
CA LEU A 52 8.51 6.00 -8.02
C LEU A 52 7.86 4.61 -7.92
N LEU A 53 7.60 3.97 -9.05
CA LEU A 53 7.04 2.62 -9.10
C LEU A 53 7.97 1.61 -8.43
N GLU A 54 9.26 1.62 -8.76
CA GLU A 54 10.25 0.71 -8.19
C GLU A 54 10.33 0.84 -6.66
N LYS A 55 10.31 2.07 -6.14
CA LYS A 55 10.29 2.33 -4.69
C LYS A 55 8.95 2.02 -4.03
N GLY A 56 7.84 2.23 -4.73
CA GLY A 56 6.52 1.79 -4.27
C GLY A 56 6.46 0.28 -4.11
N LEU A 57 6.91 -0.47 -5.12
CA LEU A 57 6.95 -1.93 -5.09
C LEU A 57 7.80 -2.45 -3.92
N GLU A 58 9.00 -1.91 -3.70
CA GLU A 58 9.87 -2.29 -2.59
C GLU A 58 9.19 -2.13 -1.21
N ILE A 59 8.38 -1.07 -1.04
CA ILE A 59 7.60 -0.85 0.19
C ILE A 59 6.49 -1.89 0.35
N PHE A 60 5.73 -2.17 -0.73
CA PHE A 60 4.65 -3.15 -0.67
C PHE A 60 5.17 -4.59 -0.51
N ASP A 61 6.33 -4.93 -1.08
CA ASP A 61 7.02 -6.21 -0.84
C ASP A 61 7.45 -6.34 0.63
N ALA A 62 8.04 -5.30 1.21
CA ALA A 62 8.39 -5.30 2.63
C ALA A 62 7.15 -5.43 3.53
N LEU A 63 6.05 -4.77 3.17
CA LEU A 63 4.78 -4.87 3.89
C LEU A 63 4.18 -6.28 3.78
N TYR A 64 4.30 -6.91 2.61
CA TYR A 64 3.90 -8.31 2.41
C TYR A 64 4.72 -9.24 3.30
N GLN A 65 6.04 -9.09 3.35
CA GLN A 65 6.90 -9.88 4.25
C GLN A 65 6.58 -9.67 5.73
N TYR A 66 6.10 -8.49 6.13
CA TYR A 66 5.68 -8.24 7.51
C TYR A 66 4.39 -8.98 7.90
N TYR A 67 3.45 -9.13 6.96
CA TYR A 67 2.16 -9.77 7.21
C TYR A 67 2.11 -11.27 6.87
N SER A 68 3.08 -11.76 6.10
CA SER A 68 3.23 -13.17 5.76
C SER A 68 3.74 -14.01 6.92
#